data_AF-A0A1G7UBJ5-F1
#
_entry.id   AF-A0A1G7UBJ5-F1
#
_cell.length_a   1.000
_cell.length_b   1.000
_cell.length_c   1.000
_cell.angle_alpha   90.00
_cell.angle_beta   90.00
_cell.angle_gamma   90.00
#
_symmetry.space_group_name_H-M   'P 1'
#
loop_
_entity.id
_entity.type
_entity.pdbx_description
1 polymer ?
#
loop_
_entity_poly.entity_id
_entity_poly.type
_entity_poly.pdbx_seq_one_letter_code
_entity_poly.pdbx_strand_id
1 'polypeptide(L)'
;MPLAAAAELLEFDRQAMLAGEIWRLWTGHLVHYSAQHALVDFATALIASAIVLPTVGWRRLTLLLAMATPLISAGLLLLAPECLHYRGASGIAVMLVVLAARTLWPRSGMGGRTALLLLAVTLLAKIAAEAGGLAAPWSGLPEDVRVVWQAHLLGAIVALTIRLAPSHKVVV
;
A
#
# COMPACT_ATOMS: atom_id res chain seq x y z
N MET A 1 -20.06 18.87 -8.51
CA MET A 1 -18.67 19.28 -8.25
C MET A 1 -17.74 18.41 -9.09
N PRO A 2 -17.01 18.95 -10.07
CA PRO A 2 -16.25 18.16 -11.05
C PRO A 2 -15.17 17.23 -10.45
N LEU A 3 -14.63 17.57 -9.28
CA LEU A 3 -13.65 16.74 -8.57
C LEU A 3 -14.25 15.44 -8.01
N ALA A 4 -15.52 15.44 -7.61
CA ALA A 4 -16.19 14.23 -7.12
C ALA A 4 -16.43 13.23 -8.28
N ALA A 5 -16.90 13.73 -9.42
CA ALA A 5 -17.09 12.94 -10.62
C ALA A 5 -15.77 12.34 -11.16
N ALA A 6 -14.67 13.10 -11.07
CA ALA A 6 -13.34 12.58 -11.43
C ALA A 6 -12.91 11.45 -10.48
N ALA A 7 -13.18 11.56 -9.18
CA ALA A 7 -12.87 10.50 -8.22
C ALA A 7 -13.69 9.22 -8.47
N GLU A 8 -14.98 9.36 -8.77
CA GLU A 8 -15.89 8.25 -9.10
C GLU A 8 -15.50 7.51 -10.39
N LEU A 9 -14.98 8.24 -11.38
CA LEU A 9 -14.48 7.62 -12.63
C LEU A 9 -13.22 6.78 -12.42
N LEU A 10 -12.40 7.16 -11.43
CA LEU A 10 -11.08 6.58 -11.22
C LEU A 10 -11.05 5.55 -10.09
N GLU A 11 -11.99 5.59 -9.15
CA GLU A 11 -11.99 4.68 -8.01
C GLU A 11 -12.07 3.21 -8.42
N PHE A 12 -11.64 2.34 -7.52
CA PHE A 12 -12.03 0.94 -7.63
C PHE A 12 -13.55 0.88 -7.47
N ASP A 13 -14.24 0.44 -8.52
CA ASP A 13 -15.66 0.12 -8.51
C ASP A 13 -15.78 -1.32 -9.00
N ARG A 14 -16.28 -2.19 -8.11
CA ARG A 14 -16.37 -3.62 -8.38
C ARG A 14 -17.20 -3.92 -9.62
N GLN A 15 -18.37 -3.29 -9.77
CA GLN A 15 -19.29 -3.58 -10.87
C GLN A 15 -18.74 -3.06 -12.20
N ALA A 16 -18.20 -1.84 -12.20
CA ALA A 16 -17.60 -1.25 -13.39
C ALA A 16 -16.38 -2.05 -13.87
N MET A 17 -15.54 -2.54 -12.95
CA MET A 17 -14.42 -3.41 -13.28
C MET A 17 -14.87 -4.74 -13.89
N LEU A 18 -15.92 -5.36 -13.33
CA LEU A 18 -16.52 -6.58 -13.89
C LEU A 18 -17.18 -6.33 -15.26
N ALA A 19 -17.61 -5.09 -15.52
CA ALA A 19 -18.12 -4.63 -16.81
C ALA A 19 -17.01 -4.26 -17.82
N GLY A 20 -15.72 -4.40 -17.45
CA GLY A 20 -14.58 -4.20 -18.36
C GLY A 20 -13.81 -2.90 -18.17
N GLU A 21 -14.11 -2.09 -17.15
CA GLU A 21 -13.37 -0.86 -16.83
C GLU A 21 -12.02 -1.15 -16.14
N ILE A 22 -11.12 -1.84 -16.86
CA ILE A 22 -9.88 -2.39 -16.30
C ILE A 22 -8.90 -1.34 -15.78
N TRP A 23 -8.98 -0.07 -16.23
CA TRP A 23 -8.08 0.99 -15.76
C TRP A 23 -8.23 1.24 -14.25
N ARG A 24 -9.39 0.92 -13.67
CA ARG A 24 -9.68 1.00 -12.23
C ARG A 24 -8.77 0.11 -11.38
N LEU A 25 -8.14 -0.90 -11.98
CA LEU A 25 -7.08 -1.68 -11.34
C LEU A 25 -5.90 -0.80 -10.89
N TRP A 26 -5.62 0.28 -11.62
CA TRP A 26 -4.55 1.24 -11.30
C TRP A 26 -5.09 2.50 -10.64
N THR A 27 -6.16 3.07 -11.18
CA THR A 27 -6.57 4.44 -10.85
C THR A 27 -7.20 4.57 -9.48
N GLY A 28 -7.74 3.49 -8.90
CA GLY A 28 -8.32 3.50 -7.56
C GLY A 28 -7.31 3.88 -6.46
N HIS A 29 -6.02 3.73 -6.75
CA HIS A 29 -4.93 4.11 -5.86
C HIS A 29 -4.53 5.60 -5.95
N LEU A 30 -5.07 6.34 -6.93
CA LEU A 30 -4.72 7.74 -7.18
C LEU A 30 -5.73 8.71 -6.56
N VAL A 31 -6.88 8.21 -6.15
CA VAL A 31 -7.98 8.99 -5.58
C VAL A 31 -8.19 8.60 -4.12
N HIS A 32 -8.68 9.54 -3.31
CA HIS A 32 -8.82 9.38 -1.87
C HIS A 32 -10.13 10.02 -1.39
N TYR A 33 -10.64 9.54 -0.25
CA TYR A 33 -11.86 10.07 0.36
C TYR A 33 -11.68 11.44 1.04
N SER A 34 -10.45 11.79 1.43
CA SER A 34 -10.14 13.09 2.04
C SER A 34 -8.69 13.51 1.78
N ALA A 35 -8.39 14.79 1.96
CA ALA A 35 -7.02 15.31 1.85
C ALA A 35 -6.09 14.73 2.92
N GLN A 36 -6.61 14.49 4.13
CA GLN A 36 -5.85 13.87 5.22
C GLN A 36 -5.47 12.43 4.86
N HIS A 37 -6.41 11.66 4.31
CA HIS A 37 -6.15 10.30 3.82
C HIS A 37 -5.04 10.30 2.76
N ALA A 38 -5.15 11.18 1.75
CA ALA A 38 -4.15 11.32 0.70
C ALA A 38 -2.76 11.70 1.25
N LEU A 39 -2.72 12.62 2.23
CA LEU A 39 -1.47 13.08 2.83
C LEU A 39 -0.75 11.95 3.58
N VAL A 40 -1.47 11.16 4.37
CA VAL A 40 -0.90 10.05 5.14
C VAL A 40 -0.34 8.97 4.20
N ASP A 41 -1.09 8.59 3.18
CA ASP A 41 -0.67 7.60 2.20
C ASP A 41 0.55 8.08 1.40
N PHE A 42 0.51 9.33 0.92
CA PHE A 42 1.60 9.92 0.17
C PHE A 42 2.87 10.05 1.01
N ALA A 43 2.79 10.58 2.23
CA ALA A 43 3.94 10.74 3.10
C ALA A 43 4.59 9.39 3.44
N THR A 44 3.77 8.38 3.75
CA THR A 44 4.24 7.02 4.05
C THR A 44 4.94 6.41 2.83
N ALA A 45 4.30 6.49 1.65
CA ALA A 45 4.85 5.97 0.41
C ALA A 45 6.14 6.70 0.01
N LEU A 46 6.21 8.02 0.18
CA LEU A 46 7.37 8.84 -0.14
C LEU A 46 8.58 8.47 0.73
N ILE A 47 8.40 8.41 2.04
CA ILE A 47 9.47 8.05 2.99
C ILE A 47 9.97 6.62 2.71
N ALA A 48 9.05 5.66 2.56
CA ALA A 48 9.43 4.28 2.30
C ALA A 48 10.12 4.13 0.93
N SER A 49 9.64 4.83 -0.10
CA SER A 49 10.29 4.87 -1.42
C SER A 49 11.69 5.46 -1.35
N ALA A 50 11.92 6.52 -0.58
CA ALA A 50 13.24 7.11 -0.41
C ALA A 50 14.25 6.12 0.21
N ILE A 51 13.79 5.21 1.07
CA ILE A 51 14.63 4.13 1.65
C ILE A 51 14.92 3.03 0.62
N VAL A 52 13.91 2.63 -0.16
CA VAL A 52 14.01 1.54 -1.15
C VAL A 52 14.82 1.96 -2.40
N LEU A 53 14.66 3.21 -2.83
CA LEU A 53 15.16 3.74 -4.10
C LEU A 53 16.67 3.53 -4.31
N PRO A 54 17.57 3.79 -3.33
CA PRO A 54 19.01 3.58 -3.51
C PRO A 54 19.41 2.10 -3.73
N THR A 55 18.59 1.16 -3.24
CA THR A 55 18.88 -0.28 -3.39
C THR A 55 18.26 -0.86 -4.65
N VAL A 56 17.08 -0.38 -5.04
CA VAL A 56 16.29 -0.97 -6.14
C VAL A 56 16.47 -0.21 -7.46
N GLY A 57 16.78 1.07 -7.40
CA GLY A 57 16.85 1.97 -8.56
C GLY A 57 15.47 2.40 -9.06
N TRP A 58 15.39 3.60 -9.66
CA TRP A 58 14.12 4.22 -10.04
C TRP A 58 13.31 3.38 -11.04
N ARG A 59 13.96 2.81 -12.08
CA ARG A 59 13.28 2.01 -13.12
C ARG A 59 12.53 0.83 -12.53
N ARG A 60 13.19 0.11 -11.62
CA ARG A 60 12.63 -1.07 -10.98
C ARG A 60 11.57 -0.68 -9.96
N LEU A 61 11.78 0.40 -9.20
CA LEU A 61 10.75 0.91 -8.28
C LEU A 61 9.47 1.30 -9.05
N THR A 62 9.58 2.01 -10.17
CA THR A 62 8.44 2.34 -11.04
C THR A 62 7.72 1.08 -11.53
N LEU A 63 8.45 0.06 -11.98
CA LEU A 63 7.86 -1.22 -12.40
C LEU A 63 7.13 -1.92 -11.24
N LEU A 64 7.73 -1.95 -10.05
CA LEU A 64 7.11 -2.54 -8.87
C LEU A 64 5.80 -1.83 -8.52
N LEU A 65 5.76 -0.49 -8.55
CA LEU A 65 4.53 0.28 -8.31
C LEU A 65 3.46 0.00 -9.39
N ALA A 66 3.86 -0.02 -10.66
CA ALA A 66 2.98 -0.28 -11.78
C ALA A 66 2.36 -1.69 -11.77
N MET A 67 3.07 -2.68 -11.22
CA MET A 67 2.60 -4.07 -11.09
C MET A 67 1.85 -4.31 -9.77
N ALA A 68 2.26 -3.67 -8.68
CA ALA A 68 1.62 -3.84 -7.38
C ALA A 68 0.18 -3.33 -7.37
N THR A 69 -0.06 -2.20 -8.02
CA THR A 69 -1.40 -1.58 -8.15
C THR A 69 -2.47 -2.56 -8.66
N PRO A 70 -2.33 -3.17 -9.85
CA PRO A 70 -3.32 -4.12 -10.35
C PRO A 70 -3.34 -5.42 -9.55
N LEU A 71 -2.21 -5.86 -8.97
CA LEU A 71 -2.20 -7.06 -8.12
C LEU A 71 -3.00 -6.88 -6.84
N ILE A 72 -2.89 -5.71 -6.19
CA ILE A 72 -3.69 -5.37 -5.01
C ILE A 72 -5.15 -5.26 -5.40
N SER A 73 -5.48 -4.51 -6.45
CA SER A 73 -6.87 -4.33 -6.90
C SER A 73 -7.52 -5.65 -7.33
N ALA A 74 -6.81 -6.50 -8.08
CA ALA A 74 -7.29 -7.84 -8.44
C ALA A 74 -7.46 -8.73 -7.20
N GLY A 75 -6.53 -8.64 -6.24
CA GLY A 75 -6.67 -9.32 -4.96
C GLY A 75 -7.91 -8.87 -4.18
N LEU A 76 -8.22 -7.57 -4.16
CA LEU A 76 -9.47 -7.06 -3.57
C LEU A 76 -10.70 -7.60 -4.31
N LEU A 77 -10.68 -7.59 -5.65
CA LEU A 77 -11.77 -8.12 -6.46
C LEU A 77 -12.05 -9.59 -6.14
N LEU A 78 -11.01 -10.40 -5.92
CA LEU A 78 -11.12 -11.84 -5.68
C LEU A 78 -11.38 -12.20 -4.21
N LEU A 79 -10.74 -11.51 -3.26
CA LEU A 79 -10.69 -11.91 -1.84
C LEU A 79 -11.53 -11.04 -0.92
N ALA A 80 -12.04 -9.90 -1.40
CA ALA A 80 -12.92 -9.00 -0.66
C ALA A 80 -14.23 -8.76 -1.44
N PRO A 81 -15.13 -9.76 -1.53
CA PRO A 81 -16.37 -9.64 -2.31
C PRO A 81 -17.27 -8.49 -1.84
N GLU A 82 -17.23 -8.16 -0.55
CA GLU A 82 -17.98 -7.06 0.06
C GLU A 82 -17.38 -5.66 -0.25
N CYS A 83 -16.17 -5.59 -0.81
CA CYS A 83 -15.54 -4.33 -1.20
C CYS A 83 -16.15 -3.86 -2.54
N LEU A 84 -17.16 -3.00 -2.45
CA LEU A 84 -17.82 -2.42 -3.62
C LEU A 84 -17.02 -1.25 -4.20
N HIS A 85 -16.56 -0.36 -3.33
CA HIS A 85 -15.79 0.83 -3.69
C HIS A 85 -14.50 0.90 -2.88
N TYR A 86 -13.41 1.35 -3.50
CA TYR A 86 -12.14 1.59 -2.82
C TYR A 86 -11.38 2.77 -3.42
N ARG A 87 -10.83 3.60 -2.53
CA ARG A 87 -9.96 4.74 -2.84
C ARG A 87 -8.79 4.74 -1.87
N GLY A 88 -7.57 4.83 -2.37
CA GLY A 88 -6.38 5.08 -1.56
C GLY A 88 -5.14 4.30 -1.99
N ALA A 89 -3.97 4.81 -1.60
CA ALA A 89 -2.68 4.20 -1.89
C ALA A 89 -2.10 3.42 -0.70
N SER A 90 -2.85 3.28 0.40
CA SER A 90 -2.41 2.65 1.65
C SER A 90 -1.89 1.21 1.48
N GLY A 91 -2.47 0.41 0.58
CA GLY A 91 -1.93 -0.91 0.23
C GLY A 91 -0.52 -0.84 -0.41
N ILE A 92 -0.30 0.15 -1.29
CA ILE A 92 1.03 0.43 -1.88
C ILE A 92 1.98 0.95 -0.80
N ALA A 93 1.51 1.83 0.09
CA ALA A 93 2.30 2.34 1.19
C ALA A 93 2.78 1.21 2.11
N VAL A 94 1.91 0.26 2.47
CA VAL A 94 2.28 -0.93 3.24
C VAL A 94 3.29 -1.79 2.47
N MET A 95 3.09 -2.01 1.17
CA MET A 95 4.07 -2.73 0.34
C MET A 95 5.46 -2.07 0.43
N LEU A 96 5.52 -0.75 0.25
CA LEU A 96 6.76 0.01 0.30
C LEU A 96 7.41 -0.03 1.68
N VAL A 97 6.62 0.07 2.76
CA VAL A 97 7.12 -0.03 4.15
C VAL A 97 7.76 -1.39 4.41
N VAL A 98 7.10 -2.48 4.00
CA VAL A 98 7.66 -3.83 4.13
C VAL A 98 8.92 -3.98 3.28
N LEU A 99 8.93 -3.44 2.06
CA LEU A 99 10.11 -3.47 1.19
C LEU A 99 11.28 -2.63 1.76
N ALA A 100 11.00 -1.49 2.38
CA ALA A 100 11.97 -0.65 3.07
C ALA A 100 12.57 -1.37 4.27
N ALA A 101 11.74 -2.00 5.11
CA ALA A 101 12.20 -2.81 6.24
C ALA A 101 13.13 -3.95 5.79
N ARG A 102 12.75 -4.67 4.72
CA ARG A 102 13.57 -5.73 4.12
C ARG A 102 14.89 -5.20 3.52
N THR A 103 14.88 -3.97 3.02
CA THR A 103 16.07 -3.28 2.50
C THR A 103 17.04 -2.87 3.62
N LEU A 104 16.52 -2.46 4.77
CA LEU A 104 17.33 -2.05 5.93
C LEU A 104 17.84 -3.24 6.75
N TRP A 105 17.11 -4.36 6.76
CA TRP A 105 17.41 -5.53 7.60
C TRP A 105 18.86 -6.03 7.53
N PRO A 106 19.47 -6.26 6.34
CA PRO A 106 20.83 -6.79 6.25
C PRO A 106 21.89 -5.81 6.78
N ARG A 107 21.57 -4.52 6.82
CA ARG A 107 22.45 -3.41 7.20
C ARG A 107 22.29 -3.01 8.67
N SER A 108 21.30 -3.59 9.36
CA SER A 108 20.93 -3.22 10.72
C SER A 108 21.68 -4.08 11.75
N GLY A 109 22.24 -3.42 12.77
CA GLY A 109 22.68 -4.07 14.00
C GLY A 109 21.50 -4.55 14.87
N MET A 110 21.77 -5.10 16.05
CA MET A 110 20.75 -5.70 16.92
C MET A 110 19.59 -4.76 17.25
N GLY A 111 19.88 -3.51 17.62
CA GLY A 111 18.85 -2.50 17.91
C GLY A 111 17.98 -2.17 16.71
N GLY A 112 18.59 -1.99 15.53
CA GLY A 112 17.85 -1.75 14.29
C GLY A 112 16.96 -2.94 13.90
N ARG A 113 17.46 -4.17 14.03
CA ARG A 113 16.64 -5.38 13.80
C ARG A 113 15.48 -5.48 14.77
N THR A 114 15.70 -5.15 16.05
CA THR A 114 14.63 -5.09 17.05
C THR A 114 13.56 -4.09 16.67
N ALA A 115 13.94 -2.87 16.25
CA ALA A 115 13.00 -1.86 15.77
C ALA A 115 12.22 -2.32 14.53
N LEU A 116 12.87 -2.98 13.57
CA LEU A 116 12.22 -3.53 12.38
C LEU A 116 11.25 -4.67 12.72
N LEU A 117 11.57 -5.52 13.70
CA LEU A 117 10.65 -6.55 14.21
C LEU A 117 9.44 -5.93 14.90
N LEU A 118 9.65 -4.92 15.75
CA LEU A 118 8.56 -4.19 16.40
C LEU A 118 7.66 -3.51 15.37
N LEU A 119 8.23 -2.92 14.31
CA LEU A 119 7.47 -2.38 13.19
C LEU A 119 6.62 -3.47 12.51
N ALA A 120 7.19 -4.65 12.24
CA ALA A 120 6.47 -5.76 11.64
C ALA A 120 5.31 -6.26 12.52
N VAL A 121 5.56 -6.43 13.82
CA VAL A 121 4.51 -6.82 14.79
C VAL A 121 3.42 -5.75 14.87
N THR A 122 3.79 -4.46 14.91
CA THR A 122 2.84 -3.36 14.96
C THR A 122 1.97 -3.30 13.70
N LEU A 123 2.55 -3.51 12.52
CA LEU A 123 1.82 -3.58 11.27
C LEU A 123 0.83 -4.76 11.26
N LEU A 124 1.25 -5.94 11.72
CA LEU A 124 0.37 -7.11 11.82
C LEU A 124 -0.77 -6.86 12.81
N ALA A 125 -0.48 -6.31 13.99
CA ALA A 125 -1.48 -5.96 14.99
C ALA A 125 -2.47 -4.92 14.45
N LYS A 126 -1.99 -3.90 13.71
CA LYS A 126 -2.83 -2.92 13.02
C LYS A 126 -3.78 -3.59 12.03
N ILE A 127 -3.28 -4.45 11.14
CA ILE A 127 -4.10 -5.14 10.13
C ILE A 127 -5.16 -6.02 10.82
N ALA A 128 -4.77 -6.74 11.88
CA ALA A 128 -5.70 -7.57 12.67
C ALA A 128 -6.79 -6.72 13.36
N ALA A 129 -6.42 -5.56 13.91
CA ALA A 129 -7.37 -4.63 14.49
C ALA A 129 -8.38 -4.10 13.46
N GLU A 130 -7.91 -3.71 12.27
CA GLU A 130 -8.77 -3.25 11.17
C GLU A 130 -9.70 -4.37 10.69
N ALA A 131 -9.21 -5.61 10.62
CA ALA A 131 -10.03 -6.79 10.33
C ALA A 131 -11.10 -7.06 11.40
N GLY A 132 -10.79 -6.76 12.67
CA GLY A 132 -11.74 -6.77 13.78
C GLY A 132 -12.73 -5.60 13.79
N GLY A 133 -12.62 -4.66 12.85
CA GLY A 133 -13.54 -3.53 12.70
C GLY A 133 -13.17 -2.28 13.50
N LEU A 134 -11.97 -2.22 14.09
CA LEU A 134 -11.48 -0.97 14.66
C LEU A 134 -11.33 0.08 13.55
N ALA A 135 -11.96 1.23 13.75
CA ALA A 135 -11.80 2.38 12.85
C ALA A 135 -10.33 2.83 12.84
N ALA A 136 -9.90 3.48 11.75
CA ALA A 136 -8.59 4.13 11.68
C ALA A 136 -8.76 5.61 12.08
N PRO A 137 -8.48 6.00 13.34
CA PRO A 137 -8.80 7.34 13.81
C PRO A 137 -7.94 8.43 13.17
N TRP A 138 -6.85 8.05 12.48
CA TRP A 138 -5.87 8.97 11.91
C TRP A 138 -6.00 9.17 10.40
N SER A 139 -6.79 8.36 9.70
CA SER A 139 -6.90 8.43 8.23
C SER A 139 -7.87 9.51 7.75
N GLY A 140 -8.67 10.12 8.65
CA GLY A 140 -9.65 11.14 8.27
C GLY A 140 -10.66 10.62 7.25
N LEU A 141 -11.06 9.35 7.38
CA LEU A 141 -12.10 8.74 6.56
C LEU A 141 -13.48 9.22 7.00
N PRO A 142 -14.43 9.35 6.06
CA PRO A 142 -15.85 9.52 6.39
C PRO A 142 -16.36 8.40 7.32
N GLU A 143 -17.38 8.69 8.13
CA GLU A 143 -17.92 7.75 9.14
C GLU A 143 -18.46 6.45 8.54
N ASP A 144 -18.95 6.51 7.30
CA ASP A 144 -19.49 5.38 6.53
C ASP A 144 -18.41 4.61 5.76
N VAL A 145 -17.18 5.12 5.71
CA VAL A 145 -16.07 4.50 4.98
C VAL A 145 -15.18 3.73 5.94
N ARG A 146 -15.13 2.41 5.74
CA ARG A 146 -14.27 1.51 6.51
C ARG A 146 -12.95 1.27 5.78
N VAL A 147 -11.90 1.04 6.57
CA VAL A 147 -10.61 0.62 6.03
C VAL A 147 -10.71 -0.77 5.43
N VAL A 148 -10.28 -0.90 4.17
CA VAL A 148 -10.15 -2.19 3.48
C VAL A 148 -8.82 -2.82 3.89
N TRP A 149 -8.80 -3.48 5.05
CA TRP A 149 -7.59 -4.11 5.61
C TRP A 149 -6.95 -5.14 4.67
N GLN A 150 -7.75 -5.75 3.79
CA GLN A 150 -7.27 -6.67 2.76
C GLN A 150 -6.26 -5.99 1.83
N ALA A 151 -6.42 -4.70 1.54
CA ALA A 151 -5.46 -3.94 0.73
C ALA A 151 -4.09 -3.86 1.41
N HIS A 152 -4.06 -3.65 2.72
CA HIS A 152 -2.82 -3.65 3.52
C HIS A 152 -2.17 -5.04 3.55
N LEU A 153 -2.96 -6.10 3.77
CA LEU A 153 -2.46 -7.46 3.77
C LEU A 153 -1.88 -7.84 2.40
N LEU A 154 -2.60 -7.55 1.32
CA LEU A 154 -2.15 -7.79 -0.05
C LEU A 154 -0.87 -7.01 -0.36
N GLY A 155 -0.78 -5.74 0.05
CA GLY A 155 0.45 -4.94 -0.06
C GLY A 155 1.64 -5.60 0.64
N ALA A 156 1.45 -6.09 1.87
CA ALA A 156 2.49 -6.81 2.60
C ALA A 156 2.89 -8.12 1.88
N ILE A 157 1.94 -8.89 1.38
CA ILE A 157 2.19 -10.12 0.62
C ILE A 157 2.97 -9.82 -0.67
N VAL A 158 2.54 -8.83 -1.47
CA VAL A 158 3.25 -8.40 -2.68
C VAL A 158 4.69 -8.01 -2.33
N ALA A 159 4.90 -7.27 -1.23
CA ALA A 159 6.25 -6.93 -0.81
C ALA A 159 7.10 -8.17 -0.51
N LEU A 160 6.56 -9.22 0.11
CA LEU A 160 7.30 -10.44 0.45
C LEU A 160 7.71 -11.26 -0.78
N THR A 161 6.96 -11.20 -1.88
CA THR A 161 7.31 -11.91 -3.13
C THR A 161 8.41 -11.22 -3.93
N ILE A 162 8.64 -9.92 -3.71
CA ILE A 162 9.68 -9.15 -4.40
C ILE A 162 11.07 -9.60 -3.91
N ARG A 163 11.94 -10.02 -4.83
CA ARG A 163 13.33 -10.35 -4.52
C ARG A 163 14.20 -9.09 -4.44
N LEU A 164 14.86 -8.83 -3.32
CA LEU A 164 15.89 -7.79 -3.23
C LEU A 164 17.23 -8.39 -3.67
N ALA A 165 17.98 -7.66 -4.51
CA ALA A 165 19.34 -8.08 -4.85
C ALA A 165 20.24 -7.90 -3.61
N PRO A 166 21.24 -8.78 -3.40
CA PRO A 166 22.23 -8.57 -2.36
C PRO A 166 22.88 -7.20 -2.55
N SER A 167 22.91 -6.38 -1.50
CA SER A 167 23.69 -5.15 -1.55
C SER A 167 25.16 -5.55 -1.66
N HIS A 168 25.80 -5.26 -2.80
CA HIS A 168 27.26 -5.26 -2.87
C HIS A 168 27.73 -4.30 -1.79
N LYS A 169 28.57 -4.79 -0.85
CA LYS A 169 29.27 -3.91 0.07
C LYS A 169 30.05 -2.93 -0.80
N VAL A 170 29.65 -1.67 -0.84
CA VAL A 170 30.59 -0.62 -1.22
C VAL A 170 31.54 -0.55 -0.05
N VAL A 171 32.71 -1.17 -0.22
CA VAL A 171 33.86 -0.95 0.65
C VAL A 171 34.27 0.49 0.36
N VAL A 172 33.94 1.40 1.28
CA VAL A 172 34.59 2.71 1.38
C VAL A 172 35.70 2.56 2.41
#